data_AF-A0A9N7R337-F1
#
_entry.id   AF-A0A9N7R337-F1
#
_cell.length_a   1.000
_cell.length_b   1.000
_cell.length_c   1.000
_cell.angle_alpha   90.00
_cell.angle_beta   90.00
_cell.angle_gamma   90.00
#
_symmetry.space_group_name_H-M   'P 1'
#
loop_
_entity.id
_entity.type
_entity.pdbx_description
1 polymer ?
#
loop_
_entity_poly.entity_id
_entity_poly.type
_entity_poly.pdbx_seq_one_letter_code
_entity_poly.pdbx_strand_id
1 'polypeptide(L)' 'FVDIDGFVRERFFDLVHVSDTKALTLKDVIFSALSRHNLDIQNIRGQGYDGA' A
#
# COMPACT_ATOMS: atom_id res chain seq x y z
N PHE A 1 -7.19 7.78 3.47
CA PHE A 1 -6.96 9.18 3.91
C PHE A 1 -8.30 9.87 3.88
N VAL A 2 -8.53 10.85 4.74
CA VAL A 2 -9.81 11.57 4.77
C VAL A 2 -9.62 12.87 4.00
N ASP A 3 -10.52 13.16 3.06
CA ASP A 3 -10.49 14.42 2.33
C ASP A 3 -11.03 15.59 3.18
N ILE A 4 -11.06 16.78 2.59
CA ILE A 4 -11.55 17.99 3.26
C ILE A 4 -13.04 17.89 3.66
N ASP A 5 -13.78 17.02 2.99
CA ASP A 5 -15.21 16.81 3.18
C ASP A 5 -15.49 15.68 4.18
N GLY A 6 -14.45 15.06 4.74
CA GLY A 6 -14.59 14.00 5.74
C GLY A 6 -14.74 12.59 5.16
N PHE A 7 -14.58 12.39 3.84
CA PHE A 7 -14.73 11.09 3.22
C PHE A 7 -13.41 10.32 3.13
N VAL A 8 -13.46 9.03 3.44
CA VAL A 8 -12.34 8.12 3.21
C VAL A 8 -12.14 7.98 1.70
N ARG A 9 -10.93 8.26 1.26
CA ARG A 9 -10.49 8.11 -0.12
C ARG A 9 -9.43 7.03 -0.23
N GLU A 10 -9.47 6.32 -1.34
CA GLU A 10 -8.44 5.39 -1.79
C GLU A 10 -7.39 6.12 -2.60
N ARG A 11 -6.09 5.81 -2.38
CA ARG A 11 -5.01 6.33 -3.23
C ARG A 11 -4.64 5.26 -4.22
N PHE A 12 -4.75 5.60 -5.49
CA PHE A 12 -4.02 4.87 -6.52
C PHE A 12 -2.55 5.26 -6.45
N PHE A 13 -1.67 4.29 -6.26
CA PHE A 13 -0.23 4.53 -6.11
C PHE A 13 0.54 4.23 -7.39
N ASP A 14 0.37 3.02 -7.94
CA ASP A 14 1.15 2.56 -9.08
C ASP A 14 0.43 1.42 -9.83
N LEU A 15 0.80 1.23 -11.10
CA LEU A 15 0.42 0.08 -11.91
C LEU A 15 1.68 -0.65 -12.35
N VAL A 16 1.91 -1.84 -11.80
CA VAL A 16 3.10 -2.63 -12.11
C VAL A 16 2.70 -3.91 -12.83
N HIS A 17 3.33 -4.15 -13.99
CA HIS A 17 3.23 -5.45 -14.65
C HIS A 17 4.02 -6.49 -13.86
N VAL A 18 3.44 -7.67 -13.66
CA VAL A 18 4.06 -8.78 -12.95
C VAL A 18 4.15 -10.00 -13.85
N SER A 19 5.31 -10.64 -13.89
CA SER A 19 5.57 -11.82 -14.73
C SER A 19 4.73 -13.04 -14.35
N ASP A 20 4.43 -13.17 -13.06
CA ASP A 20 3.65 -14.26 -12.48
C ASP A 20 3.00 -13.82 -11.16
N THR A 21 1.94 -14.53 -10.77
CA THR A 21 1.14 -14.24 -9.57
C THR A 21 1.57 -15.06 -8.36
N LYS A 22 2.81 -15.56 -8.31
CA LYS A 22 3.29 -16.28 -7.12
C LYS A 22 3.39 -15.30 -5.94
N ALA A 23 3.14 -15.82 -4.75
CA ALA A 23 3.14 -15.01 -3.53
C ALA A 23 4.46 -14.25 -3.31
N LEU A 24 5.61 -14.86 -3.62
CA LEU A 24 6.92 -14.21 -3.49
C LEU A 24 7.07 -13.04 -4.48
N THR A 25 6.77 -13.26 -5.76
CA THR A 25 6.85 -12.24 -6.81
C THR A 25 5.95 -11.05 -6.50
N LEU A 26 4.70 -11.32 -6.08
CA LEU A 26 3.76 -10.27 -5.70
C LEU A 26 4.25 -9.49 -4.48
N LYS A 27 4.76 -10.18 -3.45
CA LYS A 27 5.30 -9.54 -2.25
C LYS A 27 6.42 -8.55 -2.62
N ASP A 28 7.40 -9.00 -3.39
CA ASP A 28 8.57 -8.18 -3.73
C ASP A 28 8.18 -6.96 -4.58
N VAL A 29 7.26 -7.13 -5.52
CA VAL A 29 6.76 -6.04 -6.37
C VAL A 29 5.96 -5.02 -5.58
N ILE A 30 5.09 -5.46 -4.66
CA ILE A 30 4.36 -4.58 -3.75
C ILE A 30 5.35 -3.81 -2.86
N PHE A 31 6.36 -4.47 -2.31
CA PHE A 31 7.34 -3.84 -1.42
C PHE A 31 8.14 -2.77 -2.17
N SER A 32 8.57 -3.08 -3.41
CA SER A 32 9.25 -2.13 -4.28
C SER A 32 8.35 -0.94 -4.65
N ALA A 33 7.08 -1.17 -4.98
CA ALA A 33 6.12 -0.09 -5.28
C ALA A 33 5.90 0.84 -4.09
N LEU A 34 5.71 0.29 -2.89
CA LEU A 34 5.53 1.10 -1.68
C LEU A 34 6.79 1.90 -1.32
N SER A 35 7.98 1.29 -1.41
CA SER A 35 9.26 1.95 -1.12
C SER A 35 9.51 3.15 -2.05
N ARG A 36 9.15 3.05 -3.35
CA ARG A 36 9.22 4.17 -4.32
C ARG A 36 8.42 5.40 -3.91
N HIS A 37 7.41 5.24 -3.07
CA HIS A 37 6.60 6.33 -2.52
C HIS A 37 6.95 6.68 -1.07
N ASN A 38 8.13 6.28 -0.59
CA ASN A 38 8.58 6.44 0.80
C ASN A 38 7.66 5.76 1.84
N LEU A 39 6.88 4.77 1.40
CA LEU A 39 6.04 3.92 2.25
C LEU A 39 6.76 2.60 2.54
N ASP A 40 8.03 2.68 2.94
CA ASP A 40 8.76 1.47 3.31
C ASP A 40 8.02 0.72 4.43
N ILE A 41 7.94 -0.61 4.31
CA ILE A 41 7.19 -1.45 5.24
C ILE A 41 7.67 -1.33 6.68
N GLN A 42 8.96 -1.05 6.90
CA GLN A 42 9.49 -0.79 8.24
C GLN A 42 8.88 0.47 8.86
N ASN A 43 8.41 1.39 8.03
CA ASN A 43 7.80 2.66 8.41
C ASN A 43 6.26 2.63 8.31
N ILE A 44 5.66 1.58 7.75
CA ILE A 44 4.21 1.39 7.73
C ILE A 44 3.77 1.03 9.14
N ARG A 45 3.13 2.00 9.81
CA ARG A 45 2.47 1.75 11.08
C ARG A 45 1.16 1.02 10.80
N GLY A 46 0.90 -0.03 11.57
CA GLY A 46 -0.42 -0.65 11.56
C GLY A 46 -1.46 0.40 11.90
N GLN A 47 -2.47 0.56 11.04
CA GLN A 47 -3.68 1.24 11.47
C GLN A 47 -4.36 0.27 12.43
N GLY A 48 -4.32 0.59 13.72
CA GLY A 48 -5.14 -0.09 14.71
C GLY A 48 -6.59 0.24 14.40
N TYR A 49 -7.22 -0.58 13.56
CA TYR A 49 -8.66 -0.75 13.62
C TYR A 49 -8.91 -1.65 14.83
N ASP A 50 -8.92 -1.05 16.02
CA ASP A 50 -9.08 -1.71 17.32
C ASP A 50 -10.55 -1.98 17.68
N GLY A 51 -11.42 -2.07 16.66
CA GLY A 51 -12.80 -2.49 16.83
C GLY A 51 -13.70 -1.36 17.30
N ALA A 52 -14.23 -0.62 16.33
CA ALA A 52 -15.52 0.07 16.43
C ALA A 52 -16.49 -0.55 15.42
#